data_AF-A0A850S7M8-F1
#
_entry.id   AF-A0A850S7M8-F1
#
_cell.length_a   1.000
_cell.length_b   1.000
_cell.length_c   1.000
_cell.angle_alpha   90.00
_cell.angle_beta   90.00
_cell.angle_gamma   90.00
#
_symmetry.space_group_name_H-M   'P 1'
#
loop_
_entity.id
_entity.type
_entity.pdbx_description
1 polymer ?
#
loop_
_entity_poly.entity_id
_entity_poly.type
_entity_poly.pdbx_seq_one_letter_code
_entity_poly.pdbx_strand_id
1 'polypeptide(L)' 'MKVPCPDCKKIAELADDFSYVRCSACGFDMTYGDYVKHIAYKDARYKDILSDYKR' A
#
# COMPACT_ATOMS: atom_id res chain seq x y z
N MET A 1 -10.17 -5.76 -3.49
CA MET A 1 -9.54 -6.41 -2.30
C MET A 1 -9.46 -5.47 -1.08
N LYS A 2 -9.24 -5.96 0.15
CA LYS A 2 -9.10 -5.14 1.38
C LYS A 2 -7.67 -5.20 1.93
N VAL A 3 -7.03 -4.05 2.16
CA VAL A 3 -5.66 -3.94 2.68
C VAL A 3 -5.60 -2.98 3.88
N PRO A 4 -4.65 -3.12 4.81
CA PRO A 4 -4.49 -2.17 5.90
C PRO A 4 -3.96 -0.83 5.40
N CYS A 5 -4.58 0.28 5.81
CA CYS A 5 -4.10 1.62 5.53
C CYS A 5 -2.81 1.89 6.33
N PRO A 6 -1.74 2.40 5.71
CA PRO A 6 -0.45 2.61 6.37
C PRO A 6 -0.43 3.89 7.23
N ASP A 7 -1.50 4.69 7.14
CA ASP A 7 -1.62 5.99 7.80
C ASP A 7 -2.53 5.91 9.02
N CYS A 8 -3.79 5.46 8.84
CA CYS A 8 -4.76 5.37 9.92
C CYS A 8 -4.97 3.95 10.48
N LYS A 9 -4.26 2.94 9.96
CA LYS A 9 -4.38 1.50 10.32
C LYS A 9 -5.76 0.88 10.15
N LYS A 10 -6.73 1.61 9.59
CA LYS A 10 -8.05 1.08 9.21
C LYS A 10 -7.97 0.31 7.89
N ILE A 11 -9.05 -0.32 7.49
CA ILE A 11 -9.11 -1.00 6.19
C ILE A 11 -9.22 0.03 5.06
N ALA A 12 -8.35 -0.12 4.07
CA ALA A 12 -8.37 0.52 2.78
C ALA A 12 -8.82 -0.48 1.70
N GLU A 13 -9.40 0.04 0.64
CA GLU A 13 -9.82 -0.70 -0.54
C GLU A 13 -8.68 -0.68 -1.56
N LEU A 14 -8.27 -1.86 -1.98
CA LEU A 14 -7.34 -2.06 -3.09
C LEU A 14 -8.19 -2.39 -4.32
N ALA A 15 -7.98 -1.62 -5.40
CA ALA A 15 -8.59 -1.90 -6.70
C ALA A 15 -8.26 -3.32 -7.14
N ASP A 16 -9.23 -4.05 -7.69
CA ASP A 16 -9.04 -5.46 -8.06
C ASP A 16 -8.02 -5.64 -9.19
N ASP A 17 -7.79 -4.60 -10.00
CA ASP A 17 -6.72 -4.52 -11.01
C ASP A 17 -5.35 -4.13 -10.43
N PHE A 18 -5.18 -4.13 -9.10
CA PHE A 18 -3.95 -3.72 -8.40
C PHE A 18 -3.41 -2.35 -8.83
N SER A 19 -4.28 -1.47 -9.32
CA SER A 19 -3.90 -0.17 -9.87
C SER A 19 -3.68 0.86 -8.75
N TYR A 20 -4.55 0.89 -7.75
CA TYR A 20 -4.51 1.87 -6.66
C TYR A 20 -5.09 1.33 -5.35
N VAL A 21 -4.64 1.92 -4.25
CA VAL A 21 -5.13 1.71 -2.88
C VAL A 21 -5.79 3.00 -2.42
N ARG A 22 -7.03 2.91 -1.96
CA ARG A 22 -7.79 4.04 -1.43
C ARG A 22 -8.40 3.72 -0.07
N CYS A 23 -8.15 4.56 0.93
CA CYS A 23 -8.74 4.47 2.25
C CYS A 23 -9.90 5.46 2.40
N SER A 24 -11.11 4.94 2.47
CA SER A 24 -12.33 5.73 2.69
C SER A 24 -12.42 6.35 4.09
N ALA A 25 -11.54 5.96 5.03
CA ALA A 25 -11.59 6.42 6.42
C ALA A 25 -10.72 7.65 6.73
N CYS A 26 -9.60 7.83 6.04
CA CYS A 26 -8.74 9.02 6.17
C CYS A 26 -8.56 9.79 4.86
N GLY A 27 -9.12 9.29 3.75
CA GLY A 27 -8.97 9.89 2.42
C GLY A 27 -7.65 9.58 1.72
N PHE A 28 -6.85 8.64 2.23
CA PHE A 28 -5.59 8.23 1.60
C PHE A 28 -5.85 7.59 0.23
N ASP A 29 -5.22 8.07 -0.83
CA ASP A 29 -5.22 7.43 -2.15
C ASP A 29 -3.80 7.39 -2.72
N MET A 30 -3.42 6.26 -3.30
CA MET A 30 -2.08 6.06 -3.83
C MET A 30 -2.06 4.90 -4.82
N THR A 31 -1.13 4.91 -5.77
CA THR A 31 -0.92 3.74 -6.64
C THR A 31 -0.46 2.54 -5.81
N TYR A 32 -0.75 1.32 -6.25
CA TYR A 32 -0.29 0.13 -5.51
C TYR A 32 1.24 0.09 -5.39
N GLY A 33 1.97 0.49 -6.44
CA GLY A 33 3.44 0.57 -6.41
C GLY A 33 3.97 1.56 -5.37
N ASP A 34 3.36 2.74 -5.27
CA ASP A 34 3.76 3.72 -4.26
C ASP A 34 3.33 3.30 -2.85
N TYR A 35 2.18 2.63 -2.71
CA TYR A 35 1.75 2.02 -1.45
C TYR A 35 2.78 0.98 -0.97
N VAL A 36 3.24 0.08 -1.85
CA VAL A 36 4.27 -0.93 -1.55
C VAL A 36 5.58 -0.26 -1.12
N LYS A 37 6.02 0.79 -1.84
CA LYS A 37 7.20 1.57 -1.42
C LYS A 37 6.97 2.19 -0.04
N HIS A 38 5.82 2.81 0.19
CA HIS A 38 5.50 3.49 1.44
C HIS A 38 5.50 2.54 2.64
N ILE A 39 4.90 1.34 2.52
CA ILE A 39 4.94 0.32 3.58
C ILE A 39 6.34 -0.25 3.77
N ALA A 40 7.13 -0.44 2.70
CA ALA A 40 8.48 -0.97 2.78
C ALA A 40 9.46 0.02 3.44
N TYR A 41 9.23 1.32 3.30
CA TYR A 41 9.95 2.35 4.06
C TYR A 41 9.52 2.40 5.53
N LYS A 42 8.23 2.20 5.83
CA LYS A 42 7.71 2.25 7.21
C LYS A 42 7.97 0.98 8.02
N ASP A 43 8.00 -0.19 7.39
CA ASP A 43 8.06 -1.48 8.08
C ASP A 43 9.15 -2.36 7.46
N ALA A 44 10.22 -2.61 8.23
CA ALA A 44 11.41 -3.34 7.78
C ALA A 44 11.11 -4.79 7.33
N ARG A 45 9.94 -5.32 7.67
CA ARG A 45 9.47 -6.65 7.23
C ARG A 45 9.11 -6.70 5.74
N TYR A 46 8.83 -5.56 5.12
CA TYR A 46 8.50 -5.45 3.69
C TYR A 46 9.70 -4.99 2.85
N LYS A 47 10.87 -4.86 3.48
CA LYS A 47 12.10 -4.37 2.85
C LYS A 47 12.61 -5.31 1.75
N ASP A 48 12.36 -6.61 1.89
CA ASP A 48 12.70 -7.63 0.88
C ASP A 48 11.84 -7.54 -0.39
N ILE A 49 10.65 -6.94 -0.31
CA ILE A 49 9.68 -6.86 -1.42
C ILE A 49 10.05 -5.74 -2.41
N LEU A 50 10.82 -4.75 -1.94
CA LEU A 50 11.36 -3.68 -2.81
C LEU A 50 12.33 -4.21 -3.87
N SER A 51 12.96 -5.38 -3.66
CA SER A 51 13.84 -5.99 -4.66
C SER A 51 13.08 -6.51 -5.88
N ASP A 52 11.82 -6.93 -5.70
CA ASP A 52 11.01 -7.52 -6.78
C ASP A 52 10.40 -6.44 -7.70
N TYR A 53 10.09 -5.27 -7.15
CA TYR A 53 9.58 -4.10 -7.89
C TYR A 53 10.66 -3.29 -8.63
N LYS A 54 11.94 -3.70 -8.53
CA LYS A 54 13.09 -2.92 -9.03
C LYS A 54 13.52 -3.30 -10.46
N ARG A 55 12.75 -4.11 -11.18
CA ARG A 55 13.14 -4.64 -12.49
C ARG A 55 12.61 -3.80 -13.65
#